data_AF-A0AAV4CJC5-F1
#
_entry.id   AF-A0AAV4CJC5-F1
#
_cell.length_a   1.000
_cell.length_b   1.000
_cell.length_c   1.000
_cell.angle_alpha   90.00
_cell.angle_beta   90.00
_cell.angle_gamma   90.00
#
_symmetry.space_group_name_H-M   'P 1'
#
loop_
_entity.id
_entity.type
_entity.pdbx_description
1 polymer ?
#
loop_
_entity_poly.entity_id
_entity_poly.type
_entity_poly.pdbx_seq_one_letter_code
_entity_poly.pdbx_strand_id
1 'polypeptide(L)'
;MTWKRPSSPGTKKFKVQRSAAKVMATLFWDAKGVILLDILPQGQCINAARYCSTLDRLKKAIRPKRPGLLRRGVVLQNDNAIPHSANLTQQWLQRYGWEILPHPAHSPDLATSDFHLLDP
;
A
#
# COMPACT_ATOMS: atom_id res chain seq x y z
N MET A 1 7.17 -9.11 -26.54
CA MET A 1 7.97 -10.06 -27.34
C MET A 1 8.94 -9.29 -28.22
N THR A 2 10.20 -9.74 -28.34
CA THR A 2 11.10 -9.27 -29.41
C THR A 2 11.42 -10.45 -30.31
N TRP A 3 11.01 -10.38 -31.58
CA TRP A 3 11.35 -11.38 -32.58
C TRP A 3 12.82 -11.26 -32.94
N LYS A 4 13.56 -12.37 -32.87
CA LYS A 4 15.00 -12.42 -33.12
C LYS A 4 15.36 -13.61 -33.99
N ARG A 5 16.47 -13.48 -34.75
CA ARG A 5 16.99 -14.53 -35.63
C ARG A 5 17.58 -15.71 -34.82
N PRO A 6 17.54 -16.96 -35.32
CA PRO A 6 17.98 -18.15 -34.59
C PRO A 6 19.43 -18.09 -34.07
N SER A 7 20.32 -17.38 -34.76
CA SER A 7 21.75 -17.27 -34.42
C SER A 7 22.09 -16.06 -33.54
N SER A 8 21.10 -15.25 -33.14
CA SER A 8 21.37 -14.05 -32.37
C SER A 8 21.54 -14.36 -30.86
N PRO A 9 22.54 -13.76 -30.19
CA PRO A 9 22.75 -13.99 -28.77
C PRO A 9 21.50 -13.56 -27.97
N GLY A 10 21.10 -14.44 -27.04
CA GLY A 10 19.97 -14.20 -26.15
C GLY A 10 20.17 -12.90 -25.39
N THR A 11 19.12 -12.09 -25.28
CA THR A 11 19.17 -10.85 -24.51
C THR A 11 19.50 -11.21 -23.06
N LYS A 12 20.68 -10.82 -22.58
CA LYS A 12 21.09 -11.07 -21.20
C LYS A 12 20.25 -10.16 -20.30
N LYS A 13 19.18 -10.71 -19.72
CA LYS A 13 18.38 -9.98 -18.74
C LYS A 13 19.29 -9.64 -17.56
N PHE A 14 19.40 -8.37 -17.22
CA PHE A 14 20.03 -7.96 -15.97
C PHE A 14 19.25 -8.63 -14.83
N LYS A 15 19.90 -9.52 -14.08
CA LYS A 15 19.27 -10.10 -12.89
C LYS A 15 19.15 -8.97 -11.87
N VAL A 16 17.92 -8.62 -11.52
CA VAL A 16 17.66 -7.71 -10.40
C VAL A 16 18.18 -8.39 -9.14
N GLN A 17 19.41 -8.04 -8.72
CA GLN A 17 19.88 -8.38 -7.38
C GLN A 17 19.00 -7.63 -6.37
N ARG A 18 18.77 -8.23 -5.18
CA ARG A 18 18.18 -7.51 -4.05
C ARG A 18 19.10 -6.33 -3.74
N SER A 19 18.75 -5.14 -4.22
CA SER A 19 19.52 -3.93 -3.95
C SER A 19 19.51 -3.69 -2.45
N ALA A 20 20.68 -3.53 -1.85
CA ALA A 20 20.82 -3.24 -0.42
C ALA A 20 20.02 -1.98 0.01
N ALA A 21 19.69 -1.09 -0.93
CA ALA A 21 19.02 0.20 -0.74
C ALA A 21 17.49 0.21 -0.91
N LYS A 22 16.80 -0.93 -0.78
CA LYS A 22 15.32 -0.93 -0.86
C LYS A 22 14.71 -0.23 0.36
N VAL A 23 13.91 0.81 0.10
CA VAL A 23 13.05 1.46 1.09
C VAL A 23 11.61 1.01 0.91
N MET A 24 10.84 0.98 1.99
CA MET A 24 9.42 0.64 1.97
C MET A 24 8.61 1.93 2.10
N ALA A 25 7.68 2.16 1.17
CA ALA A 25 6.78 3.30 1.21
C ALA A 25 5.34 2.81 1.39
N THR A 26 4.60 3.46 2.28
CA THR A 26 3.16 3.26 2.48
C THR A 26 2.44 4.47 1.93
N LEU A 27 1.47 4.26 1.06
CA LEU A 27 0.71 5.34 0.46
C LEU A 27 -0.79 5.16 0.71
N PHE A 28 -1.45 6.25 1.10
CA PHE A 28 -2.89 6.34 1.15
C PHE A 28 -3.37 7.44 0.22
N TRP A 29 -4.35 7.12 -0.61
CA TRP A 29 -4.91 8.00 -1.62
C TRP A 29 -6.41 7.74 -1.82
N ASP A 30 -7.10 8.69 -2.42
CA ASP A 30 -8.49 8.55 -2.85
C ASP A 30 -8.64 9.06 -4.29
N ALA A 31 -9.86 9.04 -4.84
CA ALA A 31 -10.12 9.56 -6.20
C ALA A 31 -9.74 11.04 -6.41
N LYS A 32 -9.45 11.79 -5.33
CA LYS A 32 -9.00 13.19 -5.39
C LYS A 32 -7.46 13.31 -5.21
N GLY A 33 -6.74 12.20 -5.13
CA GLY A 33 -5.29 12.14 -5.05
C GLY A 33 -4.72 11.70 -3.69
N VAL A 34 -3.42 11.91 -3.51
CA VAL A 34 -2.64 11.40 -2.38
C VAL A 34 -2.93 12.13 -1.06
N ILE A 35 -3.25 11.36 -0.02
CA ILE A 35 -3.51 11.86 1.34
C ILE A 35 -2.24 11.77 2.19
N LEU A 36 -1.55 10.63 2.20
CA LEU A 36 -0.35 10.40 3.00
C LEU A 36 0.63 9.50 2.26
N LEU A 37 1.90 9.89 2.29
CA LEU A 37 3.04 9.05 1.94
C LEU A 37 3.91 8.91 3.19
N ASP A 38 4.10 7.69 3.67
CA ASP A 38 4.98 7.37 4.79
C ASP A 38 6.11 6.45 4.31
N ILE A 39 7.32 6.99 4.25
CA ILE A 39 8.52 6.25 3.82
C ILE A 39 9.23 5.76 5.06
N LEU A 40 9.45 4.46 5.13
CA LEU A 40 10.22 3.84 6.20
C LEU A 40 11.72 3.95 5.89
N PRO A 41 12.56 4.12 6.93
CA PRO A 41 14.00 3.99 6.80
C PRO A 41 14.39 2.65 6.15
N GLN A 42 15.53 2.66 5.47
CA GLN A 42 16.07 1.49 4.80
C GLN A 42 16.21 0.30 5.77
N GLY A 43 15.82 -0.88 5.31
CA GLY A 43 15.89 -2.11 6.11
C GLY A 43 14.77 -2.29 7.14
N GLN A 44 13.86 -1.32 7.29
CA GLN A 44 12.66 -1.49 8.12
C GLN A 44 11.48 -2.03 7.31
N CYS A 45 10.66 -2.85 7.98
CA CYS A 45 9.42 -3.40 7.45
C CYS A 45 8.22 -2.85 8.23
N ILE A 46 7.06 -2.82 7.58
CA ILE A 46 5.80 -2.53 8.26
C ILE A 46 5.41 -3.73 9.11
N ASN A 47 5.29 -3.50 10.42
CA ASN A 47 4.62 -4.40 11.35
C ASN A 47 3.30 -3.77 11.81
N ALA A 48 2.50 -4.51 12.57
CA ALA A 48 1.19 -4.04 13.02
C ALA A 48 1.27 -2.73 13.83
N ALA A 49 2.23 -2.62 14.75
CA ALA A 49 2.40 -1.42 15.57
C ALA A 49 2.76 -0.19 14.72
N ARG A 50 3.68 -0.37 13.75
CA ARG A 50 4.05 0.69 12.81
C ARG A 50 2.86 1.09 11.95
N TYR A 51 2.11 0.13 11.44
CA TYR A 51 0.92 0.40 10.64
C TYR A 51 -0.12 1.21 11.41
N CYS A 52 -0.36 0.87 12.68
CA CYS A 52 -1.26 1.64 13.54
C CYS A 52 -0.80 3.09 13.74
N SER A 53 0.51 3.31 13.93
CA SER A 53 1.08 4.66 13.96
C SER A 53 0.87 5.42 12.64
N THR A 54 0.98 4.73 11.51
CA THR A 54 0.68 5.32 10.20
C THR A 54 -0.82 5.65 10.07
N LEU A 55 -1.73 4.84 10.59
CA LEU A 55 -3.18 5.15 10.63
C LEU A 55 -3.49 6.41 11.47
N ASP A 56 -2.78 6.63 12.58
CA ASP A 56 -2.91 7.87 13.37
C ASP A 56 -2.50 9.10 12.55
N ARG A 57 -1.39 8.98 11.81
CA ARG A 57 -0.91 10.04 10.92
C ARG A 57 -1.89 10.25 9.76
N LEU A 58 -2.47 9.18 9.23
CA LEU A 58 -3.47 9.24 8.17
C LEU A 58 -4.72 10.00 8.65
N LYS A 59 -5.26 9.66 9.82
CA LYS A 59 -6.42 10.37 10.39
C LYS A 59 -6.16 11.87 10.55
N LYS A 60 -4.96 12.23 11.01
CA LYS A 60 -4.52 13.65 11.10
C LYS A 60 -4.42 14.31 9.72
N ALA A 61 -3.94 13.58 8.70
CA ALA A 61 -3.80 14.09 7.33
C ALA A 61 -5.15 14.22 6.58
N ILE A 62 -6.12 13.35 6.88
CA ILE A 62 -7.47 13.43 6.31
C ILE A 62 -8.16 14.71 6.78
N ARG A 63 -8.00 15.12 8.04
CA ARG A 63 -8.69 16.29 8.61
C ARG A 63 -8.57 17.57 7.77
N PRO A 64 -7.37 18.03 7.35
CA PRO A 64 -7.23 19.19 6.48
C PRO A 64 -7.50 18.86 4.99
N LYS A 65 -7.11 17.68 4.49
CA LYS A 65 -7.18 17.37 3.05
C LYS A 65 -8.58 16.95 2.57
N ARG A 66 -9.36 16.33 3.45
CA ARG A 66 -10.65 15.67 3.18
C ARG A 66 -11.59 15.78 4.40
N PRO A 67 -11.96 16.99 4.85
CA PRO A 67 -12.74 17.19 6.08
C PRO A 67 -14.09 16.46 6.09
N GLY A 68 -14.73 16.32 4.92
CA GLY A 68 -15.99 15.58 4.77
C GLY A 68 -15.85 14.06 4.93
N LEU A 69 -14.67 13.50 4.71
CA LEU A 69 -14.46 12.04 4.74
C LEU A 69 -14.60 11.50 6.17
N LEU A 70 -14.06 12.20 7.17
CA LEU A 70 -14.21 11.79 8.57
C LEU A 70 -15.67 11.86 9.06
N ARG A 71 -16.50 12.72 8.46
CA ARG A 71 -17.93 12.85 8.83
C ARG A 71 -18.80 11.77 8.19
N ARG A 72 -18.45 11.33 6.97
CA ARG A 72 -19.22 10.35 6.20
C ARG A 72 -18.90 8.90 6.57
N GLY A 73 -17.79 8.69 7.28
CA GLY A 73 -17.22 7.37 7.49
C GLY A 73 -16.08 7.11 6.50
N VAL A 74 -15.07 6.40 6.96
CA VAL A 74 -13.91 6.00 6.15
C VAL A 74 -14.04 4.52 5.85
N VAL A 75 -14.04 4.17 4.57
CA VAL A 75 -13.89 2.79 4.10
C VAL A 75 -12.47 2.63 3.59
N LEU A 76 -11.71 1.73 4.17
CA LEU A 76 -10.32 1.47 3.83
C LEU A 76 -10.21 0.23 2.95
N GLN A 77 -9.58 0.37 1.79
CA GLN A 77 -9.18 -0.74 0.95
C GLN A 77 -7.68 -1.02 1.17
N ASN A 78 -7.36 -2.21 1.69
CA ASN A 78 -6.02 -2.72 1.80
C ASN A 78 -5.99 -4.21 1.46
N ASP A 79 -4.80 -4.75 1.23
CA ASP A 79 -4.59 -6.18 1.07
C ASP A 79 -4.64 -6.92 2.41
N ASN A 80 -4.75 -8.25 2.37
CA ASN A 80 -4.81 -9.10 3.55
C ASN A 80 -3.45 -9.35 4.20
N ALA A 81 -2.47 -8.45 4.06
CA ALA A 81 -1.16 -8.61 4.67
C ALA A 81 -1.24 -8.80 6.19
N ILE A 82 -0.29 -9.55 6.77
CA ILE A 82 -0.27 -9.88 8.20
C ILE A 82 -0.39 -8.62 9.10
N PRO A 83 0.34 -7.51 8.85
CA PRO A 83 0.20 -6.30 9.65
C PRO A 83 -1.20 -5.67 9.57
N HIS A 84 -1.89 -5.83 8.43
CA HIS A 84 -3.21 -5.25 8.19
C HIS A 84 -4.33 -6.08 8.83
N SER A 85 -4.15 -7.40 8.85
CA SER A 85 -5.10 -8.36 9.43
C SER A 85 -4.87 -8.60 10.93
N ALA A 86 -3.80 -8.04 11.52
CA ALA A 86 -3.48 -8.23 12.93
C ALA A 86 -4.56 -7.65 13.86
N ASN A 87 -4.84 -8.33 14.97
CA ASN A 87 -5.83 -7.91 15.98
C ASN A 87 -5.62 -6.46 16.45
N LEU A 88 -4.36 -6.05 16.65
CA LEU A 88 -4.03 -4.68 17.05
C LEU A 88 -4.56 -3.65 16.04
N THR A 89 -4.40 -3.94 14.74
CA THR A 89 -4.86 -3.07 13.66
C THR A 89 -6.38 -3.05 13.56
N GLN A 90 -7.03 -4.21 13.70
CA GLN A 90 -8.49 -4.30 13.73
C GLN A 90 -9.10 -3.48 14.87
N GLN A 91 -8.52 -3.55 16.07
CA GLN A 91 -8.95 -2.73 17.22
C GLN A 91 -8.78 -1.23 16.97
N TRP A 92 -7.69 -0.83 16.33
CA TRP A 92 -7.46 0.57 15.96
C TRP A 92 -8.49 1.10 14.96
N LEU A 93 -8.82 0.31 13.93
CA LEU A 93 -9.81 0.67 12.93
C LEU A 93 -11.22 0.74 13.55
N GLN A 94 -11.56 -0.21 14.43
CA GLN A 94 -12.80 -0.17 15.19
C GLN A 94 -12.91 1.08 16.08
N ARG A 95 -11.84 1.46 16.79
CA ARG A 95 -11.79 2.69 17.59
C ARG A 95 -12.04 3.95 16.75
N TYR A 96 -11.67 3.91 15.48
CA TYR A 96 -11.88 5.01 14.54
C TYR A 96 -13.23 4.97 13.84
N GLY A 97 -14.00 3.89 13.98
CA GLY A 97 -15.22 3.67 13.23
C GLY A 97 -14.95 3.58 11.73
N TRP A 98 -13.78 3.04 11.35
CA TRP A 98 -13.40 2.86 9.95
C TRP A 98 -13.74 1.44 9.52
N GLU A 99 -14.41 1.33 8.39
CA GLU A 99 -14.77 0.05 7.78
C GLU A 99 -13.62 -0.44 6.90
N ILE A 100 -13.42 -1.75 6.84
CA ILE A 100 -12.47 -2.37 5.92
C ILE A 100 -13.26 -2.96 4.78
N LEU A 101 -12.90 -2.61 3.54
CA LEU A 101 -13.48 -3.22 2.36
C LEU A 101 -12.98 -4.67 2.27
N PRO A 102 -13.87 -5.69 2.18
CA PRO A 102 -13.44 -7.07 2.03
C PRO A 102 -12.55 -7.22 0.79
N HIS A 103 -11.39 -7.84 0.96
CA HIS A 103 -10.45 -8.10 -0.12
C HIS A 103 -10.22 -9.61 -0.28
N PRO A 104 -10.40 -10.19 -1.48
CA PRO A 104 -10.12 -11.60 -1.71
C PRO A 104 -8.61 -11.90 -1.68
N ALA A 105 -8.26 -13.14 -1.35
CA ALA A 105 -6.85 -13.55 -1.35
C ALA A 105 -6.24 -13.48 -2.75
N HIS A 106 -4.97 -13.06 -2.83
CA HIS A 106 -4.17 -13.06 -4.07
C HIS A 106 -4.79 -12.30 -5.25
N SER A 107 -5.48 -11.18 -4.99
CA SER A 107 -6.21 -10.43 -6.02
C SER A 107 -5.66 -9.00 -6.22
N PRO A 108 -4.40 -8.84 -6.69
CA PRO A 108 -3.79 -7.53 -6.89
C PRO A 108 -4.51 -6.70 -7.96
N ASP A 109 -5.17 -7.34 -8.93
CA ASP A 109 -6.03 -6.70 -9.93
C ASP A 109 -7.23 -5.96 -9.32
N LEU A 110 -7.66 -6.38 -8.13
CA LEU A 110 -8.71 -5.70 -7.36
C LEU A 110 -8.15 -4.66 -6.39
N ALA A 111 -6.85 -4.66 -6.12
CA ALA A 111 -6.19 -3.66 -5.31
C ALA A 111 -5.87 -2.44 -6.18
N THR A 112 -6.65 -1.37 -5.99
CA THR A 112 -6.52 -0.15 -6.80
C THR A 112 -5.11 0.43 -6.79
N SER A 113 -4.38 0.33 -5.67
CA SER A 113 -2.98 0.78 -5.58
C SER A 113 -2.04 -0.03 -6.47
N ASP A 114 -2.20 -1.36 -6.51
CA ASP A 114 -1.33 -2.22 -7.30
C ASP A 114 -1.61 -2.00 -8.79
N PHE A 115 -2.89 -2.07 -9.18
CA PHE A 115 -3.31 -1.98 -10.59
C PHE A 115 -3.16 -0.60 -11.24
N HIS A 116 -3.40 0.49 -10.50
CA HIS A 116 -3.42 1.84 -11.10
C HIS A 116 -2.21 2.70 -10.79
N LEU A 117 -1.56 2.48 -9.66
CA LEU A 117 -0.57 3.42 -9.17
C LEU A 117 0.86 2.88 -9.19
N LEU A 118 1.00 1.59 -8.92
CA LEU A 118 2.31 0.92 -8.83
C LEU A 118 2.62 0.07 -10.05
N ASP A 119 1.61 -0.31 -10.82
CA ASP A 119 1.81 -0.96 -12.11
C ASP A 119 2.50 0.00 -13.11
N PRO A 120 3.56 -0.47 -13.81
CA PRO A 120 4.38 0.33 -14.73
C PRO A 120 3.77 0.60 -16.10
#